data_AF-A0A022W2I4-F1
#
_entry.id   AF-A0A022W2I4-F1
#
_cell.length_a   1.000
_cell.length_b   1.000
_cell.length_c   1.000
_cell.angle_alpha   90.00
_cell.angle_beta   90.00
_cell.angle_gamma   90.00
#
_symmetry.space_group_name_H-M   'P 1'
#
loop_
_entity.id
_entity.type
_entity.pdbx_description
1 polymer ?
#
loop_
_entity_poly.entity_id
_entity_poly.type
_entity_poly.pdbx_seq_one_letter_code
_entity_poly.pdbx_strand_id
1 'polypeptide(L)'
;MFKAGYYCSINIDDVYSSYRALSELGYGLTSTVWLARNIRYGGYHALLKIFARGTTTGPARGNSERTMNQSHPRRTHVRRAVEMFPIERNGGKEHKFLVQAPLWDS
;
A
#
# COMPACT_ATOMS: atom_id res chain seq x y z
N MET A 1 -22.51 -7.25 4.09
CA MET A 1 -22.68 -6.73 5.46
C MET A 1 -21.32 -6.18 5.93
N PHE A 2 -21.19 -4.86 6.09
CA PHE A 2 -19.94 -4.22 6.56
C PHE A 2 -19.78 -4.49 8.07
N LYS A 3 -18.66 -5.12 8.46
CA LYS A 3 -18.36 -5.42 9.88
C LYS A 3 -17.35 -4.42 10.41
N ALA A 4 -17.63 -3.81 11.57
CA ALA A 4 -16.73 -2.89 12.22
C ALA A 4 -15.35 -3.55 12.45
N GLY A 5 -14.28 -2.83 12.11
CA GLY A 5 -12.91 -3.33 12.21
C GLY A 5 -12.48 -4.28 11.09
N TYR A 6 -13.20 -4.35 9.96
CA TYR A 6 -12.75 -5.08 8.78
C TYR A 6 -11.74 -4.26 7.95
N TYR A 7 -11.99 -2.95 7.79
CA TYR A 7 -11.06 -2.01 7.17
C TYR A 7 -10.20 -1.31 8.21
N CYS A 8 -8.99 -0.90 7.81
CA CYS A 8 -8.17 -0.02 8.65
C CYS A 8 -8.72 1.40 8.54
N SER A 9 -9.05 2.01 9.69
CA SER A 9 -9.37 3.44 9.73
C SER A 9 -8.06 4.23 9.58
N ILE A 10 -8.02 5.13 8.61
CA ILE A 10 -6.91 6.01 8.28
C ILE A 10 -7.45 7.43 8.28
N ASN A 11 -6.72 8.34 8.91
CA ASN A 11 -7.00 9.77 8.84
C ASN A 11 -5.99 10.46 7.92
N ILE A 12 -6.39 11.61 7.37
CA ILE A 12 -5.47 12.53 6.72
C ILE A 12 -4.37 12.92 7.73
N ASP A 13 -3.14 13.06 7.24
CA ASP A 13 -1.92 13.31 8.00
C ASP A 13 -1.41 12.16 8.89
N ASP A 14 -2.11 11.03 8.99
CA ASP A 14 -1.56 9.83 9.62
C ASP A 14 -0.27 9.41 8.92
N VAL A 15 0.76 9.06 9.71
CA VAL A 15 2.06 8.62 9.20
C VAL A 15 2.26 7.12 9.46
N TYR A 16 2.54 6.37 8.39
CA TYR A 16 2.83 4.95 8.44
C TYR A 16 4.20 4.66 7.81
N SER A 17 5.11 4.05 8.59
CA SER A 17 6.54 3.88 8.26
C SER A 17 7.25 5.22 8.00
N SER A 18 7.08 5.80 6.82
CA SER A 18 7.54 7.14 6.44
C SER A 18 6.62 7.80 5.42
N TYR A 19 5.38 7.32 5.30
CA TYR A 19 4.39 7.81 4.34
C TYR A 19 3.25 8.48 5.10
N ARG A 20 3.05 9.77 4.82
CA ARG A 20 1.93 10.55 5.33
C ARG A 20 0.74 10.43 4.40
N ALA A 21 -0.40 9.99 4.91
CA ALA A 21 -1.65 9.92 4.16
C ALA A 21 -2.13 11.34 3.81
N LEU A 22 -2.43 11.57 2.53
CA LEU A 22 -2.90 12.87 2.03
C LEU A 22 -4.40 12.82 1.70
N SER A 23 -4.82 11.81 0.95
CA SER A 23 -6.21 11.65 0.53
C SER A 23 -6.53 10.20 0.20
N GLU A 24 -7.80 9.82 0.31
CA GLU A 24 -8.28 8.55 -0.20
C GLU A 24 -8.42 8.63 -1.73
N LEU A 25 -7.92 7.61 -2.44
CA LEU A 25 -8.05 7.49 -3.89
C LEU A 25 -9.13 6.48 -4.29
N GLY A 26 -9.49 5.56 -3.40
CA GLY A 26 -10.62 4.67 -3.58
C GLY A 26 -10.62 3.47 -2.65
N TYR A 27 -11.73 2.75 -2.65
CA TYR A 27 -11.93 1.54 -1.86
C TYR A 27 -12.45 0.40 -2.74
N GLY A 28 -12.16 -0.82 -2.32
CA GLY A 28 -12.68 -2.04 -2.91
C GLY A 28 -12.93 -3.09 -1.82
N LEU A 29 -13.49 -4.23 -2.22
CA LEU A 29 -13.93 -5.29 -1.30
C LEU A 29 -12.81 -5.77 -0.35
N THR A 30 -11.56 -5.73 -0.79
CA THR A 30 -10.41 -6.29 -0.08
C THR A 30 -9.40 -5.24 0.40
N SER A 31 -9.56 -3.97 0.02
CA SER A 31 -8.54 -2.95 0.33
C SER A 31 -9.05 -1.53 0.12
N THR A 32 -8.45 -0.57 0.84
CA THR A 32 -8.51 0.87 0.54
C THR A 32 -7.18 1.32 -0.05
N VAL A 33 -7.20 2.38 -0.87
CA VAL A 33 -6.02 2.96 -1.50
C VAL A 33 -5.97 4.44 -1.18
N TRP A 34 -4.82 4.89 -0.71
CA TRP A 34 -4.57 6.26 -0.30
C TRP A 34 -3.42 6.85 -1.10
N LEU A 35 -3.53 8.13 -1.45
CA LEU A 35 -2.38 8.94 -1.84
C LEU A 35 -1.59 9.25 -0.58
N ALA A 36 -0.29 9.00 -0.62
CA ALA A 36 0.61 9.31 0.46
C ALA A 36 1.86 10.03 -0.04
N ARG A 37 2.51 10.77 0.84
CA ARG A 37 3.79 11.41 0.59
C ARG A 37 4.85 10.85 1.50
N ASN A 38 5.98 10.43 0.94
CA ASN A 38 7.12 10.06 1.75
C ASN A 38 7.66 11.30 2.46
N ILE A 39 7.74 11.31 3.79
CA ILE A 39 8.24 12.45 4.57
C ILE A 39 9.77 12.48 4.67
N ARG A 40 10.44 11.48 4.12
CA ARG A 40 11.90 11.37 4.00
C ARG A 40 12.31 11.53 2.52
N TYR A 41 13.62 11.58 2.27
CA TYR A 41 14.24 11.45 0.94
C TYR A 41 13.58 12.26 -0.19
N GLY A 42 13.25 13.53 0.05
CA GLY A 42 12.81 14.45 -1.01
C GLY A 42 11.31 14.54 -1.27
N GLY A 43 10.46 13.85 -0.50
CA GLY A 43 9.03 14.19 -0.50
C GLY A 43 8.20 13.58 -1.63
N TYR A 44 8.61 12.45 -2.21
CA TYR A 44 7.94 11.83 -3.35
C TYR A 44 6.55 11.27 -3.00
N HIS A 45 5.66 11.25 -4.00
CA HIS A 45 4.32 10.68 -3.87
C HIS A 45 4.35 9.17 -4.02
N ALA A 46 3.44 8.49 -3.33
CA ALA A 46 3.26 7.05 -3.38
C ALA A 46 1.79 6.69 -3.21
N LEU A 47 1.42 5.51 -3.68
CA LEU A 47 0.11 4.91 -3.45
C LEU A 47 0.22 3.92 -2.29
N LEU A 48 -0.57 4.11 -1.26
CA LEU A 48 -0.63 3.26 -0.07
C LEU A 48 -1.88 2.39 -0.15
N LYS A 49 -1.72 1.13 -0.51
CA LYS A 49 -2.80 0.13 -0.55
C LYS A 49 -2.85 -0.63 0.78
N ILE A 50 -4.00 -0.63 1.41
CA ILE A 50 -4.20 -1.17 2.75
C ILE A 50 -5.22 -2.28 2.68
N PHE A 51 -4.82 -3.49 3.00
CA PHE A 51 -5.68 -4.66 2.91
C PHE A 51 -6.63 -4.76 4.11
N ALA A 52 -7.89 -5.11 3.82
CA ALA A 52 -8.88 -5.44 4.83
C ALA A 52 -8.48 -6.73 5.57
N ARG A 53 -8.95 -6.89 6.81
CA ARG A 53 -8.59 -8.03 7.66
C ARG A 53 -9.05 -9.36 7.06
N GLY A 54 -8.26 -10.41 7.26
CA GLY A 54 -8.60 -11.76 6.80
C GLY A 54 -8.63 -11.91 5.28
N THR A 55 -8.25 -10.88 4.53
CA THR A 55 -8.01 -11.04 3.10
C THR A 55 -6.69 -11.79 2.92
N THR A 56 -6.78 -13.02 2.40
CA THR A 56 -5.62 -13.80 1.95
C THR A 56 -4.97 -13.18 0.72
N THR A 57 -5.63 -12.17 0.13
CA THR A 57 -5.25 -11.38 -1.04
C THR A 57 -4.27 -10.24 -0.74
N GLY A 58 -3.44 -10.34 0.30
CA GLY A 58 -2.15 -9.64 0.23
C GLY A 58 -1.37 -10.23 -0.96
N PRO A 59 -0.51 -9.46 -1.66
CA PRO A 59 0.25 -10.03 -2.77
C PRO A 59 0.91 -11.31 -2.29
N ALA A 60 0.54 -12.43 -2.91
CA ALA A 60 1.05 -13.74 -2.57
C ALA A 60 2.57 -13.68 -2.69
N ARG A 61 3.27 -13.60 -1.55
CA ARG A 61 4.72 -13.39 -1.43
C ARG A 61 5.23 -12.15 -2.18
N GLY A 62 5.75 -11.18 -1.44
CA GLY A 62 6.54 -10.05 -1.97
C GLY A 62 7.86 -10.42 -2.67
N ASN A 63 7.94 -11.57 -3.34
CA ASN A 63 9.14 -12.09 -3.99
C ASN A 63 8.99 -12.27 -5.51
N SER A 64 7.80 -12.31 -6.12
CA SER A 64 7.73 -12.55 -7.58
C SER A 64 8.14 -11.32 -8.41
N GLU A 65 7.77 -10.10 -7.99
CA GLU A 65 8.12 -8.88 -8.73
C GLU A 65 9.54 -8.37 -8.45
N ARG A 66 10.10 -8.64 -7.25
CA ARG A 66 11.51 -8.34 -6.96
C ARG A 66 12.48 -9.22 -7.75
N THR A 67 12.01 -10.38 -8.24
CA THR A 67 12.81 -11.39 -8.93
C THR A 67 12.50 -11.45 -10.43
N MET A 68 11.86 -10.43 -11.02
CA MET A 68 11.85 -10.31 -12.47
C MET A 68 13.18 -9.70 -12.93
N ASN A 69 13.90 -10.42 -13.79
CA ASN A 69 15.19 -10.02 -14.35
C ASN A 69 15.17 -8.53 -14.72
N GLN A 70 16.18 -7.81 -14.23
CA GLN A 70 16.29 -6.35 -14.33
C GLN A 70 16.31 -5.85 -15.79
N SER A 71 16.56 -6.74 -16.76
CA SER A 71 16.75 -6.44 -18.18
C SER A 71 15.52 -6.64 -19.08
N HIS A 72 14.32 -6.91 -18.55
CA HIS A 72 13.14 -7.12 -19.40
C HIS A 72 12.46 -5.81 -19.81
N PRO A 73 12.31 -5.52 -21.13
CA PRO A 73 11.74 -4.25 -21.63
C PRO A 73 10.26 -4.04 -21.26
N ARG A 74 9.54 -5.11 -20.91
CA ARG A 74 8.13 -5.04 -20.45
C ARG A 74 7.95 -4.57 -19.00
N ARG A 75 9.04 -4.34 -18.26
CA ARG A 75 9.00 -3.96 -16.83
C ARG A 75 8.39 -2.59 -16.56
N THR A 76 8.56 -1.62 -17.47
CA THR A 76 8.00 -0.27 -17.33
C THR A 76 6.47 -0.25 -17.25
N HIS A 77 5.81 -1.31 -17.72
CA HIS A 77 4.35 -1.43 -17.76
C HIS A 77 3.76 -2.15 -16.54
N VAL A 78 4.59 -2.62 -15.59
CA VAL A 78 4.15 -3.34 -14.38
C VAL A 78 4.30 -2.44 -13.15
N ARG A 79 3.23 -2.30 -12.36
CA ARG A 79 3.27 -1.51 -11.13
C ARG A 79 4.23 -2.13 -10.12
N ARG A 80 5.28 -1.40 -9.76
CA ARG A 80 6.27 -1.87 -8.80
C ARG A 80 5.78 -1.68 -7.35
N ALA A 81 5.79 -2.77 -6.59
CA ALA A 81 5.79 -2.70 -5.12
C ALA A 81 7.12 -2.11 -4.61
N VAL A 82 7.05 -0.95 -3.96
CA VAL A 82 8.21 -0.29 -3.34
C VAL A 82 8.51 -0.93 -1.99
N GLU A 83 7.48 -1.11 -1.17
CA GLU A 83 7.60 -1.56 0.21
C GLU A 83 6.31 -2.27 0.63
N MET A 84 6.42 -3.26 1.51
CA MET A 84 5.27 -3.90 2.14
C MET A 84 5.58 -4.11 3.62
N PHE A 85 4.67 -3.69 4.49
CA PHE A 85 4.85 -3.79 5.94
C PHE A 85 3.53 -4.08 6.66
N PRO A 86 3.55 -4.86 7.75
CA PRO A 86 2.39 -5.02 8.62
C PRO A 86 2.27 -3.83 9.58
N ILE A 87 1.04 -3.53 9.98
CA ILE A 87 0.75 -2.58 11.06
C ILE A 87 -0.25 -3.22 12.02
N GLU A 88 0.15 -3.33 13.27
CA GLU A 88 -0.74 -3.70 14.35
C GLU A 88 -1.65 -2.52 14.71
N ARG A 89 -2.96 -2.75 14.66
CA ARG A 89 -3.95 -1.84 15.24
C ARG A 89 -4.49 -2.42 16.54
N ASN A 90 -4.88 -1.52 17.44
CA ASN A 90 -5.39 -1.80 18.80
C ASN A 90 -6.13 -3.14 18.90
N GLY A 91 -5.61 -4.01 19.77
CA GLY A 91 -6.10 -5.37 19.98
C GLY A 91 -5.38 -6.46 19.18
N GLY A 92 -4.12 -6.23 18.76
CA GLY A 92 -3.25 -7.26 18.14
C GLY A 92 -3.67 -7.68 16.73
N LYS A 93 -4.43 -6.83 16.02
CA LYS A 93 -4.97 -7.15 14.69
C LYS A 93 -4.20 -6.43 13.61
N GLU A 94 -3.48 -7.21 12.81
CA GLU A 94 -2.60 -6.69 11.74
C GLU A 94 -3.36 -6.33 10.46
N HIS A 95 -2.94 -5.23 9.84
CA HIS A 95 -3.26 -4.87 8.47
C HIS A 95 -1.98 -4.85 7.64
N LYS A 96 -2.05 -5.36 6.40
CA LYS A 96 -0.93 -5.30 5.46
C LYS A 96 -1.01 -4.03 4.64
N PHE A 97 0.09 -3.31 4.57
CA PHE A 97 0.25 -2.09 3.79
C PHE A 97 1.20 -2.38 2.62
N LEU A 98 0.83 -1.94 1.42
CA LEU A 98 1.61 -2.04 0.20
C LEU A 98 1.82 -0.65 -0.37
N VAL A 99 3.07 -0.25 -0.53
CA VAL A 99 3.47 1.00 -1.14
C VAL A 99 3.77 0.75 -2.62
N GLN A 100 3.18 1.54 -3.50
CA GLN A 100 3.42 1.48 -4.95
C GLN A 100 3.81 2.86 -5.48
N ALA A 101 4.57 2.88 -6.58
CA ALA A 101 4.84 4.12 -7.31
C ALA A 101 3.55 4.68 -7.94
N PRO A 102 3.38 6.00 -8.00
CA PRO A 102 2.27 6.62 -8.72
C PRO A 102 2.41 6.38 -10.23
N LEU A 103 1.29 6.34 -10.94
CA LEU A 103 1.28 6.08 -12.40
C LEU A 103 1.53 7.34 -13.25
N TRP A 104 1.42 8.53 -12.67
CA TRP A 104 1.48 9.80 -13.40
C TRP A 104 2.89 10.35 -13.62
N ASP A 105 3.92 9.71 -13.06
CA ASP A 105 5.34 10.05 -13.30
C ASP A 105 5.95 9.25 -14.47
N SER A 106 5.16 8.96 -15.52
CA SER A 106 5.63 8.24 -16.73
C SER A 106 6.06 9.18 -17.85
#